data_AF-A0A918WW50-F1
#
_entry.id   AF-A0A918WW50-F1
#
_cell.length_a   1.000
_cell.length_b   1.000
_cell.length_c   1.000
_cell.angle_alpha   90.00
_cell.angle_beta   90.00
_cell.angle_gamma   90.00
#
_symmetry.space_group_name_H-M   'P 1'
#
loop_
_entity.id
_entity.type
_entity.pdbx_description
1 polymer ?
#
loop_
_entity_poly.entity_id
_entity_poly.type
_entity_poly.pdbx_seq_one_letter_code
_entity_poly.pdbx_strand_id
1 'polypeptide(L)'
;MRPLDSPATAVLWLLLGLALAAVSMWLLAVSVPERYAADRAFRTAPVCPAAARTGAADCLRRVEFVVSDVRLGRGKRGASIRARLTSPETGSLYAQFRNDGPVLDGQKDGDRVVGTLWRGDVVTIAAGGAEQPTVISPSRLSEASLGLALATGPSGLLLAFACGLRMRRRAEPRPTRGMRSLVRLAGWLTLASLLASGAVHHFGLPLWCLPVIWLPLAALCTGCEVVFTRRPPASRLR
;
A
#
# COMPACT_ATOMS: atom_id res chain seq x y z
N MET A 1 -5.86 -24.93 2.78
CA MET A 1 -4.86 -25.76 3.47
C MET A 1 -4.77 -25.34 4.92
N ARG A 2 -4.80 -26.28 5.88
CA ARG A 2 -4.64 -25.95 7.30
C ARG A 2 -3.14 -25.96 7.65
N PRO A 3 -2.58 -24.87 8.20
CA PRO A 3 -1.13 -24.70 8.35
C PRO A 3 -0.45 -25.65 9.35
N LEU A 4 -1.22 -26.41 10.12
CA LEU A 4 -0.73 -27.23 11.23
C LEU A 4 -0.94 -28.74 11.04
N ASP A 5 -1.56 -29.16 9.93
CA ASP A 5 -1.99 -30.55 9.70
C ASP A 5 -0.81 -31.49 9.40
N SER A 6 0.27 -31.00 8.79
CA SER A 6 1.46 -31.79 8.49
C SER A 6 2.76 -31.00 8.75
N PRO A 7 3.91 -31.66 9.01
CA PRO A 7 5.17 -30.96 9.18
C PRO A 7 5.60 -30.21 7.90
N ALA A 8 5.31 -30.76 6.72
CA ALA A 8 5.59 -30.11 5.44
C ALA A 8 4.77 -28.82 5.26
N THR A 9 3.48 -28.83 5.62
CA THR A 9 2.65 -27.61 5.59
C THR A 9 3.14 -26.61 6.64
N ALA A 10 3.49 -27.04 7.85
CA ALA A 10 4.04 -26.16 8.87
C ALA A 10 5.34 -25.46 8.42
N VAL A 11 6.23 -26.15 7.69
CA VAL A 11 7.44 -25.56 7.11
C VAL A 11 7.10 -24.54 6.02
N LEU A 12 6.17 -24.86 5.11
CA LEU A 12 5.74 -23.93 4.07
C LEU A 12 5.18 -22.63 4.66
N TRP A 13 4.31 -22.75 5.67
CA TRP A 13 3.70 -21.59 6.33
C TRP A 13 4.69 -20.82 7.22
N LEU A 14 5.68 -21.50 7.80
CA LEU A 14 6.81 -20.83 8.47
C LEU A 14 7.59 -19.95 7.50
N LEU A 15 7.98 -20.52 6.35
CA LEU A 15 8.73 -19.78 5.32
C LEU A 15 7.91 -18.60 4.80
N LEU A 16 6.61 -18.78 4.59
CA LEU A 16 5.71 -17.69 4.23
C LEU A 16 5.66 -16.61 5.32
N GLY A 17 5.52 -16.99 6.60
CA GLY A 17 5.50 -16.05 7.71
C GLY A 17 6.80 -15.25 7.84
N LEU A 18 7.95 -15.90 7.65
CA LEU A 18 9.26 -15.25 7.62
C LEU A 18 9.39 -14.31 6.42
N ALA A 19 8.95 -14.73 5.23
CA ALA A 19 8.96 -13.88 4.04
C ALA A 19 8.11 -12.62 4.24
N LEU A 20 6.90 -12.76 4.81
CA LEU A 20 6.03 -11.63 5.14
C LEU A 20 6.68 -10.67 6.15
N ALA A 21 7.31 -11.19 7.20
CA ALA A 21 8.03 -10.37 8.17
C ALA A 21 9.23 -9.65 7.54
N ALA A 22 9.99 -10.32 6.68
CA ALA A 22 11.11 -9.73 5.95
C ALA A 22 10.65 -8.61 5.00
N VAL A 23 9.55 -8.83 4.26
CA VAL A 23 8.93 -7.80 3.40
C VAL A 23 8.49 -6.59 4.24
N SER A 24 7.83 -6.80 5.37
CA SER A 24 7.46 -5.72 6.29
C SER A 24 8.69 -4.94 6.77
N MET A 25 9.76 -5.64 7.14
CA MET A 25 11.00 -5.02 7.60
C MET A 25 11.64 -4.18 6.51
N TRP A 26 11.73 -4.70 5.28
CA TRP A 26 12.25 -3.98 4.12
C TRP A 26 11.41 -2.73 3.79
N LEU A 27 10.07 -2.86 3.82
CA LEU A 27 9.17 -1.73 3.60
C LEU A 27 9.42 -0.61 4.62
N LEU A 28 9.57 -0.95 5.90
CA LEU A 28 9.76 0.04 6.97
C LEU A 28 11.18 0.62 7.02
N ALA A 29 12.20 -0.19 6.74
CA ALA A 29 13.59 0.21 6.86
C ALA A 29 14.16 0.89 5.61
N VAL A 30 13.63 0.55 4.42
CA VAL A 30 14.14 1.05 3.14
C VAL A 30 13.08 1.88 2.43
N SER A 31 11.93 1.27 2.13
CA SER A 31 10.94 1.91 1.24
C SER A 31 10.30 3.16 1.84
N VAL A 32 9.92 3.13 3.12
CA VAL A 32 9.28 4.27 3.79
C VAL A 32 10.25 5.45 3.95
N PRO A 33 11.50 5.27 4.45
CA PRO A 33 12.47 6.36 4.51
C PRO A 33 12.78 6.98 3.14
N GLU A 34 13.00 6.17 2.10
CA GLU A 34 13.25 6.67 0.74
C GLU A 34 12.08 7.49 0.21
N ARG A 35 10.84 7.00 0.38
CA ARG A 35 9.63 7.71 -0.05
C ARG A 35 9.43 9.01 0.72
N TYR A 36 9.73 9.01 2.02
CA TYR A 36 9.64 10.22 2.84
C TYR A 36 10.71 11.25 2.48
N ALA A 37 11.94 10.80 2.18
CA ALA A 37 12.99 11.67 1.69
C ALA A 37 12.64 12.27 0.32
N ALA A 38 12.06 11.48 -0.58
CA ALA A 38 11.57 11.94 -1.88
C ALA A 38 10.41 12.95 -1.75
N ASP A 39 9.44 12.70 -0.87
CA ASP A 39 8.35 13.65 -0.61
C ASP A 39 8.88 14.97 -0.03
N ARG A 40 9.81 14.90 0.94
CA ARG A 40 10.46 16.10 1.47
C ARG A 40 11.19 16.87 0.36
N ALA A 41 12.02 16.18 -0.42
CA ALA A 41 12.78 16.79 -1.52
C ALA A 41 11.86 17.44 -2.55
N PHE A 42 10.74 16.79 -2.90
CA PHE A 42 9.73 17.32 -3.80
C PHE A 42 9.06 18.59 -3.24
N ARG A 43 8.64 18.57 -1.96
CA ARG A 43 7.99 19.73 -1.32
C ARG A 43 8.91 20.93 -1.16
N THR A 44 10.20 20.70 -0.97
CA THR A 44 11.20 21.76 -0.86
C THR A 44 11.89 22.08 -2.19
N ALA A 45 11.50 21.45 -3.29
CA ALA A 45 12.13 21.66 -4.58
C ALA A 45 11.87 23.09 -5.07
N PRO A 46 12.91 23.86 -5.43
CA PRO A 46 12.74 25.20 -5.97
C PRO A 46 12.16 25.15 -7.39
N VAL A 47 11.64 26.28 -7.87
CA VAL A 47 11.27 26.42 -9.28
C VAL A 47 12.53 26.38 -10.14
N CYS A 48 12.48 25.65 -11.26
CA CYS A 48 13.63 25.54 -12.15
C CYS A 48 14.06 26.90 -12.71
N PRO A 49 15.38 27.22 -12.71
CA PRO A 49 15.87 28.41 -13.37
C PRO A 49 15.62 28.32 -14.89
N ALA A 50 15.34 29.45 -15.54
CA ALA A 50 14.97 29.51 -16.96
C ALA A 50 15.98 28.86 -17.93
N ALA A 51 17.24 28.72 -17.50
CA ALA A 51 18.32 28.08 -18.26
C ALA A 51 18.34 26.54 -18.14
N ALA A 52 17.65 25.93 -17.17
CA ALA A 52 17.57 24.48 -17.00
C ALA A 52 16.54 23.91 -18.00
N ARG A 53 16.93 23.81 -19.27
CA ARG A 53 16.02 23.45 -20.36
C ARG A 53 15.74 21.96 -20.51
N THR A 54 16.55 21.05 -19.97
CA THR A 54 16.34 19.60 -20.16
C THR A 54 16.97 18.76 -19.05
N GLY A 55 16.30 17.68 -18.64
CA GLY A 55 16.88 16.63 -17.80
C GLY A 55 16.21 16.40 -16.44
N ALA A 56 16.72 15.40 -15.71
CA ALA A 56 16.28 15.01 -14.38
C ALA A 56 16.81 15.98 -13.30
N ALA A 57 16.37 17.24 -13.35
CA ALA A 57 16.75 18.26 -12.39
C ALA A 57 15.89 18.20 -11.12
N ASP A 58 16.50 18.48 -9.96
CA ASP A 58 15.87 18.57 -8.64
C ASP A 58 15.13 19.91 -8.45
N CYS A 59 14.28 20.26 -9.41
CA CYS A 59 13.48 21.48 -9.40
C CYS A 59 12.11 21.25 -10.05
N LEU A 60 11.15 22.12 -9.74
CA LEU A 60 9.80 22.08 -10.27
C LEU A 60 9.70 22.93 -11.53
N ARG A 61 9.18 22.35 -12.60
CA ARG A 61 8.94 23.06 -13.86
C ARG A 61 7.52 22.86 -14.34
N ARG A 62 6.84 23.94 -14.73
CA ARG A 62 5.53 23.86 -15.38
C ARG A 62 5.72 23.89 -16.90
N VAL A 63 5.11 22.94 -17.59
CA VAL A 63 5.17 22.78 -19.04
C VAL A 63 3.75 22.57 -19.56
N GLU A 64 3.42 23.21 -20.68
CA GLU A 64 2.14 22.98 -21.36
C GLU A 64 2.22 21.69 -22.19
N PHE A 65 1.22 20.84 -22.04
CA PHE A 65 1.07 19.58 -22.75
C PHE A 65 -0.26 19.53 -23.48
N VAL A 66 -0.24 18.84 -24.63
CA VAL A 66 -1.44 18.39 -25.33
C VAL A 66 -1.72 16.95 -24.92
N VAL A 67 -2.95 16.69 -24.50
CA VAL A 67 -3.43 15.38 -24.06
C VAL A 67 -3.81 14.53 -25.27
N SER A 68 -3.49 13.24 -25.23
CA SER A 68 -3.87 12.25 -26.24
C SER A 68 -3.96 10.84 -25.64
N ASP A 69 -4.62 9.90 -26.32
CA ASP A 69 -4.83 8.51 -25.86
C ASP A 69 -5.33 8.45 -24.41
N VAL A 70 -6.35 9.27 -24.09
CA VAL A 70 -6.98 9.25 -22.77
C VAL A 70 -7.66 7.90 -22.55
N ARG A 71 -7.21 7.17 -21.52
CA ARG A 71 -7.82 5.93 -21.06
C ARG A 71 -8.35 6.13 -19.66
N LEU A 72 -9.68 6.23 -19.57
CA LEU A 72 -10.40 6.28 -18.30
C LEU A 72 -10.73 4.88 -17.79
N GLY A 73 -10.83 4.72 -16.48
CA GLY A 73 -11.11 3.46 -15.80
C GLY A 73 -12.59 3.04 -15.80
N ARG A 74 -13.46 3.77 -16.53
CA ARG A 74 -14.92 3.57 -16.50
C ARG A 74 -15.29 2.16 -16.98
N GLY A 75 -15.63 1.28 -16.05
CA GLY A 75 -16.30 -0.01 -16.30
C GLY A 75 -15.44 -1.27 -16.27
N LYS A 76 -14.11 -1.18 -16.09
CA LYS A 76 -13.25 -2.37 -15.99
C LYS A 76 -12.44 -2.37 -14.70
N ARG A 77 -12.68 -3.37 -13.84
CA ARG A 77 -11.93 -3.57 -12.59
C ARG A 77 -10.44 -3.78 -12.93
N GLY A 78 -9.59 -2.85 -12.50
CA GLY A 78 -8.14 -2.91 -12.74
C GLY A 78 -7.63 -2.29 -14.05
N ALA A 79 -8.48 -1.58 -14.81
CA ALA A 79 -7.99 -0.79 -15.93
C ALA A 79 -7.08 0.34 -15.44
N SER A 80 -5.91 0.49 -16.05
CA SER A 80 -5.02 1.60 -15.76
C SER A 80 -5.59 2.90 -16.33
N ILE A 81 -5.65 3.92 -15.48
CA ILE A 81 -6.09 5.26 -15.87
C ILE A 81 -4.84 6.00 -16.33
N ARG A 82 -4.79 6.39 -17.60
CA ARG A 82 -3.57 6.95 -18.19
C ARG A 82 -3.89 7.92 -19.32
N ALA A 83 -2.95 8.80 -19.58
CA ALA A 83 -2.96 9.69 -20.73
C ALA A 83 -1.55 9.86 -21.27
N ARG A 84 -1.45 10.10 -22.58
CA ARG A 84 -0.22 10.53 -23.22
C ARG A 84 -0.20 12.06 -23.26
N LEU A 85 0.87 12.64 -22.77
CA LEU A 85 1.10 14.07 -22.69
C LEU A 85 2.24 14.44 -23.65
N THR A 86 1.93 15.26 -24.64
CA THR A 86 2.92 15.67 -25.65
C THR A 86 3.23 17.15 -25.51
N SER A 87 4.51 17.50 -25.41
CA SER A 87 4.99 18.88 -25.42
C SER A 87 6.17 19.03 -26.39
N PRO A 88 6.31 20.16 -27.10
CA PRO A 88 7.50 20.46 -27.89
C PRO A 88 8.79 20.45 -27.05
N GLU A 89 8.71 20.76 -25.74
CA GLU A 89 9.87 20.88 -24.87
C GLU A 89 10.40 19.53 -24.37
N THR A 90 9.51 18.56 -24.13
CA THR A 90 9.84 17.29 -23.46
C THR A 90 9.52 16.07 -24.31
N GLY A 91 8.90 16.25 -25.48
CA GLY A 91 8.36 15.15 -26.28
C GLY A 91 7.10 14.55 -25.66
N SER A 92 6.88 13.27 -25.95
CA SER A 92 5.71 12.51 -25.50
C SER A 92 6.04 11.69 -24.24
N LEU A 93 5.25 11.88 -23.18
CA LEU A 93 5.35 11.18 -21.91
C LEU A 93 4.03 10.48 -21.58
N TYR A 94 4.08 9.36 -20.87
CA TYR A 94 2.87 8.72 -20.33
C TYR A 94 2.69 9.09 -18.87
N ALA A 95 1.52 9.64 -18.54
CA ALA A 95 1.12 9.87 -17.17
C ALA A 95 0.06 8.84 -16.76
N GLN A 96 0.27 8.20 -15.61
CA GLN A 96 -0.71 7.31 -15.00
C GLN A 96 -1.36 8.01 -13.81
N PHE A 97 -2.64 7.77 -13.63
CA PHE A 97 -3.48 8.35 -12.60
C PHE A 97 -4.15 7.25 -11.79
N ARG A 98 -4.51 7.58 -10.55
CA ARG A 98 -5.20 6.63 -9.65
C ARG A 98 -6.71 6.64 -9.84
N ASN A 99 -7.23 7.76 -10.35
CA ASN A 99 -8.64 8.04 -10.54
C ASN A 99 -8.83 8.87 -11.82
N ASP A 100 -10.07 8.92 -12.31
CA ASP A 100 -10.38 9.62 -13.55
C ASP A 100 -10.38 11.15 -13.36
N GLY A 101 -10.72 11.67 -12.17
CA GLY A 101 -10.82 13.12 -11.93
C GLY A 101 -9.84 13.63 -10.85
N PRO A 102 -9.75 14.96 -10.64
CA PRO A 102 -10.68 15.98 -11.14
C PRO A 102 -10.29 16.62 -12.48
N VAL A 103 -9.13 16.29 -13.06
CA VAL A 103 -8.67 16.91 -14.31
C VAL A 103 -9.00 16.00 -15.49
N LEU A 104 -8.59 14.74 -15.43
CA LEU A 104 -8.60 13.85 -16.57
C LEU A 104 -10.01 13.44 -17.04
N ASP A 105 -11.03 13.53 -16.20
CA ASP A 105 -12.41 13.11 -16.51
C ASP A 105 -13.12 14.03 -17.51
N GLY A 106 -12.67 15.28 -17.59
CA GLY A 106 -13.13 16.31 -18.50
C GLY A 106 -12.21 16.53 -19.71
N GLN A 107 -11.04 15.89 -19.76
CA GLN A 107 -10.11 16.03 -20.88
C GLN A 107 -10.46 15.09 -22.04
N LYS A 108 -10.24 15.59 -23.25
CA LYS A 108 -10.30 14.85 -24.51
C LYS A 108 -8.94 14.92 -25.20
N ASP A 109 -8.77 14.05 -26.19
CA ASP A 109 -7.63 14.11 -27.09
C ASP A 109 -7.61 15.47 -27.80
N GLY A 110 -6.47 16.16 -27.71
CA GLY A 110 -6.26 17.52 -28.23
C GLY A 110 -6.36 18.63 -27.18
N ASP A 111 -6.87 18.35 -25.98
CA ASP A 111 -6.98 19.36 -24.93
C ASP A 111 -5.61 19.72 -24.34
N ARG A 112 -5.51 20.94 -23.80
CA ARG A 112 -4.29 21.48 -23.22
C ARG A 112 -4.34 21.40 -21.70
N VAL A 113 -3.26 20.92 -21.11
CA VAL A 113 -3.07 20.83 -19.67
C VAL A 113 -1.69 21.37 -19.27
N VAL A 114 -1.57 21.90 -18.07
CA VAL A 114 -0.27 22.30 -17.51
C VAL A 114 0.25 21.16 -16.66
N GLY A 115 1.34 20.54 -17.08
CA GLY A 115 2.06 19.51 -16.31
C GLY A 115 3.14 20.14 -15.44
N THR A 116 3.19 19.77 -14.17
CA THR A 116 4.35 20.02 -13.32
C THR A 116 5.29 18.82 -13.40
N LEU A 117 6.53 19.07 -13.82
CA LEU A 117 7.60 18.08 -13.87
C LEU A 117 8.51 18.22 -12.67
N TRP A 118 9.00 17.08 -12.20
CA TRP A 118 10.08 16.96 -11.22
C TRP A 118 10.94 15.77 -11.61
N ARG A 119 12.27 15.94 -11.66
CA ARG A 119 13.22 14.91 -12.11
C ARG A 119 12.89 14.29 -13.48
N GLY A 120 12.24 15.06 -14.35
CA GLY A 120 11.86 14.62 -15.71
C GLY A 120 10.50 13.91 -15.80
N ASP A 121 9.88 13.57 -14.67
CA ASP A 121 8.57 12.93 -14.62
C ASP A 121 7.45 13.94 -14.39
N VAL A 122 6.30 13.74 -15.03
CA VAL A 122 5.09 14.53 -14.76
C VAL A 122 4.50 14.04 -13.44
N VAL A 123 4.58 14.89 -12.41
CA VAL A 123 4.12 14.57 -11.04
C VAL A 123 2.71 15.10 -10.76
N THR A 124 2.27 16.11 -11.49
CA THR A 124 0.94 16.72 -11.34
C THR A 124 0.51 17.32 -12.67
N ILE A 125 -0.78 17.25 -12.99
CA ILE A 125 -1.38 17.99 -14.10
C ILE A 125 -2.42 18.97 -13.56
N ALA A 126 -2.61 20.08 -14.25
CA ALA A 126 -3.58 21.10 -13.91
C ALA A 126 -4.35 21.57 -15.15
N ALA A 127 -5.65 21.72 -15.01
CA ALA A 127 -6.53 22.32 -16.02
C ALA A 127 -7.79 22.87 -15.36
N GLY A 128 -8.32 23.98 -15.89
CA GLY A 128 -9.58 24.57 -15.40
C GLY A 128 -9.58 24.93 -13.91
N GLY A 129 -8.41 25.26 -13.34
CA GLY A 129 -8.27 25.57 -11.91
C GLY A 129 -8.23 24.35 -10.98
N ALA A 130 -8.35 23.14 -11.51
CA ALA A 130 -8.17 21.89 -10.76
C ALA A 130 -6.76 21.33 -10.97
N GLU A 131 -6.24 20.66 -9.94
CA GLU A 131 -4.96 19.93 -9.99
C GLU A 131 -5.19 18.44 -9.69
N GLN A 132 -4.45 17.58 -10.38
CA GLN A 132 -4.50 16.14 -10.20
C GLN A 132 -3.08 15.54 -10.18
N PRO A 133 -2.67 14.86 -9.09
CA PRO A 133 -1.38 14.20 -9.02
C PRO A 133 -1.35 12.92 -9.86
N THR A 134 -0.18 12.61 -10.44
CA THR A 134 0.08 11.33 -11.10
C THR A 134 0.49 10.26 -10.09
N VAL A 135 0.51 8.99 -10.50
CA VAL A 135 0.95 7.86 -9.67
C VAL A 135 2.42 7.98 -9.25
N ILE A 136 3.24 8.69 -10.04
CA ILE A 136 4.67 8.92 -9.76
C ILE A 136 4.86 10.01 -8.68
N SER A 137 3.81 10.80 -8.37
CA SER A 137 3.89 11.83 -7.33
C SER A 137 4.35 11.26 -5.98
N PRO A 138 5.47 11.76 -5.41
CA PRO A 138 6.00 11.28 -4.12
C PRO A 138 5.01 11.42 -2.96
N SER A 139 4.11 12.39 -3.06
CA SER A 139 3.21 12.85 -1.98
C SER A 139 2.26 11.79 -1.42
N ARG A 140 2.01 10.67 -2.13
CA ARG A 140 1.02 9.65 -1.73
C ARG A 140 1.54 8.21 -1.74
N LEU A 141 2.83 8.01 -2.01
CA LEU A 141 3.42 6.68 -2.16
C LEU A 141 3.70 5.98 -0.82
N SER A 142 3.82 6.72 0.30
CA SER A 142 4.11 6.15 1.62
C SER A 142 2.93 5.37 2.24
N GLU A 143 1.69 5.69 1.87
CA GLU A 143 0.47 5.13 2.48
C GLU A 143 0.27 3.64 2.21
N ALA A 144 0.46 3.23 0.95
CA ALA A 144 0.32 1.84 0.57
C ALA A 144 1.40 0.95 1.21
N SER A 145 2.64 1.45 1.28
CA SER A 145 3.76 0.72 1.87
C SER A 145 3.59 0.52 3.39
N LEU A 146 3.11 1.54 4.11
CA LEU A 146 2.85 1.45 5.54
C LEU A 146 1.68 0.49 5.85
N GLY A 147 0.59 0.57 5.10
CA GLY A 147 -0.54 -0.37 5.23
C GLY A 147 -0.11 -1.81 5.00
N LEU A 148 0.70 -2.06 3.97
CA LEU A 148 1.22 -3.38 3.67
C LEU A 148 2.19 -3.90 4.75
N ALA A 149 3.05 -3.04 5.29
CA ALA A 149 3.94 -3.41 6.39
C ALA A 149 3.15 -3.80 7.65
N LEU A 150 2.13 -3.03 8.03
CA LEU A 150 1.25 -3.36 9.16
C LEU A 150 0.46 -4.66 8.94
N ALA A 151 0.07 -4.95 7.70
CA ALA A 151 -0.61 -6.20 7.37
C ALA A 151 0.29 -7.43 7.49
N THR A 152 1.53 -7.30 7.02
CA THR A 152 2.46 -8.42 6.83
C THR A 152 3.35 -8.70 8.03
N GLY A 153 3.78 -7.67 8.77
CA GLY A 153 4.70 -7.80 9.90
C GLY A 153 4.14 -8.61 11.07
N PRO A 154 3.13 -8.11 11.81
CA PRO A 154 2.54 -8.80 12.94
C PRO A 154 1.97 -10.18 12.58
N SER A 155 1.27 -10.27 11.44
CA SER A 155 0.65 -11.50 10.95
C SER A 155 1.71 -12.55 10.58
N GLY A 156 2.78 -12.13 9.88
CA GLY A 156 3.89 -12.99 9.50
C GLY A 156 4.66 -13.53 10.70
N LEU A 157 4.94 -12.67 11.69
CA LEU A 157 5.60 -13.06 12.94
C LEU A 157 4.79 -14.07 13.74
N LEU A 158 3.48 -13.84 13.91
CA LEU A 158 2.59 -14.76 14.65
C LEU A 158 2.46 -16.12 13.95
N LEU A 159 2.35 -16.10 12.62
CA LEU A 159 2.32 -17.31 11.81
C LEU A 159 3.63 -18.10 11.93
N ALA A 160 4.78 -17.41 11.78
CA ALA A 160 6.09 -18.02 11.93
C ALA A 160 6.29 -18.60 13.34
N PHE A 161 5.86 -17.88 14.38
CA PHE A 161 5.92 -18.34 15.75
C PHE A 161 5.06 -19.58 15.99
N ALA A 162 3.81 -19.60 15.51
CA ALA A 162 2.93 -20.76 15.64
C ALA A 162 3.49 -22.01 14.93
N CYS A 163 4.04 -21.84 13.72
CA CYS A 163 4.67 -22.90 12.96
C CYS A 163 6.00 -23.38 13.60
N GLY A 164 6.79 -22.46 14.14
CA GLY A 164 8.02 -22.77 14.89
C GLY A 164 7.71 -23.61 16.14
N LEU A 165 6.68 -23.25 16.90
CA LEU A 165 6.20 -24.04 18.03
C LEU A 165 5.73 -25.44 17.58
N ARG A 166 5.02 -25.54 16.44
CA ARG A 166 4.59 -26.83 15.87
C ARG A 166 5.77 -27.71 15.51
N MET A 167 6.85 -27.14 14.97
CA MET A 167 8.07 -27.87 14.66
C MET A 167 8.82 -28.33 15.91
N ARG A 168 8.87 -27.50 16.96
CA ARG A 168 9.46 -27.90 18.24
C ARG A 168 8.68 -29.03 18.91
N ARG A 169 7.36 -29.08 18.70
CA ARG A 169 6.45 -30.13 19.23
C ARG A 169 6.08 -31.17 18.18
N ARG A 170 7.01 -31.57 17.30
CA ARG A 170 6.75 -32.57 16.25
C ARG A 170 6.27 -33.92 16.81
N ALA A 171 6.73 -34.29 18.00
CA ALA A 171 6.36 -35.53 18.67
C ALA A 171 4.89 -35.55 19.17
N GLU A 172 4.25 -34.39 19.30
CA GLU A 172 2.83 -34.34 19.67
C GLU A 172 1.94 -34.53 18.44
N PRO A 173 0.97 -35.46 18.47
CA PRO A 173 0.14 -35.80 17.31
C PRO A 173 -0.88 -34.73 16.94
N ARG A 174 -1.20 -33.78 17.83
CA ARG A 174 -2.23 -32.76 17.59
C ARG A 174 -1.76 -31.35 17.94
N PRO A 175 -2.09 -30.33 17.13
CA PRO A 175 -1.78 -28.95 17.45
C PRO A 175 -2.58 -28.47 18.68
N THR A 176 -1.89 -27.76 19.57
CA THR A 176 -2.50 -27.17 20.77
C THR A 176 -3.57 -26.14 20.41
N ARG A 177 -4.47 -25.85 21.36
CA ARG A 177 -5.50 -24.79 21.21
C ARG A 177 -4.84 -23.41 20.99
N GLY A 178 -3.73 -23.16 21.68
CA GLY A 178 -2.95 -21.92 21.55
C GLY A 178 -2.38 -21.71 20.14
N MET A 179 -1.77 -22.74 19.54
CA MET A 179 -1.25 -22.66 18.17
C MET A 179 -2.33 -22.32 17.15
N ARG A 180 -3.51 -22.94 17.28
CA ARG A 180 -4.65 -22.64 16.39
C ARG A 180 -5.16 -21.21 16.58
N SER A 181 -5.19 -20.71 17.81
CA SER A 181 -5.57 -19.31 18.09
C SER A 181 -4.57 -18.32 17.49
N LEU A 182 -3.26 -18.59 17.58
CA LEU A 182 -2.24 -17.73 16.95
C LEU A 182 -2.41 -17.62 15.43
N VAL A 183 -2.68 -18.74 14.75
CA VAL A 183 -2.96 -18.74 13.30
C VAL A 183 -4.21 -17.93 12.97
N ARG A 184 -5.30 -18.09 13.75
CA ARG A 184 -6.52 -17.30 13.55
C ARG A 184 -6.28 -15.82 13.79
N LEU A 185 -5.54 -15.48 14.85
CA LEU A 185 -5.17 -14.11 15.18
C LEU A 185 -4.34 -13.47 14.06
N ALA A 186 -3.39 -14.19 13.47
CA ALA A 186 -2.64 -13.72 12.30
C ALA A 186 -3.58 -13.40 11.13
N GLY A 187 -4.60 -14.24 10.88
CA GLY A 187 -5.64 -13.98 9.89
C GLY A 187 -6.47 -12.73 10.22
N TRP A 188 -6.90 -12.57 11.48
CA TRP A 188 -7.66 -11.40 11.92
C TRP A 188 -6.87 -10.10 11.82
N LEU A 189 -5.58 -10.11 12.17
CA LEU A 189 -4.70 -8.93 12.04
C LEU A 189 -4.47 -8.56 10.59
N THR A 190 -4.34 -9.54 9.69
CA THR A 190 -4.27 -9.28 8.25
C THR A 190 -5.55 -8.59 7.78
N LEU A 191 -6.73 -9.10 8.18
CA LEU A 191 -8.01 -8.49 7.82
C LEU A 191 -8.17 -7.08 8.38
N ALA A 192 -7.84 -6.87 9.66
CA ALA A 192 -7.88 -5.55 10.30
C ALA A 192 -6.99 -4.54 9.56
N SER A 193 -5.82 -4.98 9.08
CA SER A 193 -4.90 -4.15 8.31
C SER A 193 -5.44 -3.77 6.93
N LEU A 194 -6.10 -4.71 6.24
CA LEU A 194 -6.77 -4.43 4.97
C LEU A 194 -7.94 -3.46 5.14
N LEU A 195 -8.74 -3.61 6.21
CA LEU A 195 -9.85 -2.71 6.52
C LEU A 195 -9.36 -1.31 6.87
N ALA A 196 -8.34 -1.19 7.73
CA ALA A 196 -7.76 0.09 8.09
C ALA A 196 -7.16 0.82 6.86
N SER A 197 -6.40 0.09 6.03
CA SER A 197 -5.82 0.64 4.80
C SER A 197 -6.89 1.06 3.80
N GLY A 198 -7.93 0.24 3.62
CA GLY A 198 -9.07 0.53 2.75
C GLY A 198 -9.85 1.76 3.21
N ALA A 199 -10.07 1.93 4.52
CA ALA A 199 -10.73 3.10 5.08
C ALA A 199 -9.92 4.37 4.86
N VAL A 200 -8.62 4.38 5.20
CA VAL A 200 -7.73 5.53 4.97
C VAL A 200 -7.73 5.92 3.50
N HIS A 201 -7.65 4.93 2.61
CA HIS A 201 -7.67 5.14 1.18
C HIS A 201 -9.00 5.71 0.65
N HIS A 202 -10.12 5.12 1.07
CA HIS A 202 -11.45 5.48 0.58
C HIS A 202 -11.87 6.88 1.01
N PHE A 203 -11.56 7.25 2.25
CA PHE A 203 -11.92 8.56 2.81
C PHE A 203 -10.83 9.63 2.60
N GLY A 204 -9.70 9.28 1.97
CA GLY A 204 -8.58 10.21 1.76
C GLY A 204 -8.00 10.74 3.08
N LEU A 205 -8.00 9.92 4.13
CA LEU A 205 -7.56 10.31 5.46
C LEU A 205 -6.03 10.44 5.50
N PRO A 206 -5.50 11.29 6.41
CA PRO A 206 -4.07 11.38 6.61
C PRO A 206 -3.51 10.08 7.21
N LEU A 207 -2.25 9.80 6.89
CA LEU A 207 -1.49 8.60 7.30
C LEU A 207 -1.55 8.25 8.79
N TRP A 208 -1.58 9.25 9.67
CA TRP A 208 -1.62 9.03 11.11
C TRP A 208 -2.92 8.38 11.57
N CYS A 209 -4.00 8.45 10.78
CA CYS A 209 -5.23 7.73 11.06
C CYS A 209 -5.05 6.21 10.95
N LEU A 210 -4.05 5.73 10.19
CA LEU A 210 -3.82 4.30 10.00
C LEU A 210 -3.54 3.56 11.32
N PRO A 211 -2.53 3.94 12.15
CA PRO A 211 -2.35 3.30 13.46
C PRO A 211 -3.52 3.55 14.41
N VAL A 212 -4.20 4.70 14.31
CA VAL A 212 -5.37 5.02 15.16
C VAL A 212 -6.56 4.11 14.88
N ILE A 213 -6.77 3.71 13.62
CA ILE A 213 -7.83 2.76 13.24
C ILE A 213 -7.38 1.32 13.48
N TRP A 214 -6.11 1.02 13.18
CA TRP A 214 -5.58 -0.33 13.26
C TRP A 214 -5.44 -0.85 14.70
N LEU A 215 -4.89 -0.05 15.62
CA LEU A 215 -4.67 -0.44 17.00
C LEU A 215 -5.93 -0.90 17.74
N PRO A 216 -7.07 -0.19 17.69
CA PRO A 216 -8.29 -0.65 18.36
C PRO A 216 -8.86 -1.92 17.72
N LEU A 217 -8.78 -2.06 16.38
CA LEU A 217 -9.18 -3.30 15.70
C LEU A 217 -8.30 -4.48 16.15
N ALA A 218 -6.98 -4.29 16.19
CA ALA A 218 -6.04 -5.29 16.66
C ALA A 218 -6.27 -5.64 18.14
N ALA A 219 -6.53 -4.65 19.00
CA ALA A 219 -6.86 -4.84 20.41
C ALA A 219 -8.17 -5.63 20.58
N LEU A 220 -9.19 -5.35 19.76
CA LEU A 220 -10.46 -6.08 19.78
C LEU A 220 -10.27 -7.53 19.29
N CYS A 221 -9.54 -7.75 18.20
CA CYS A 221 -9.24 -9.09 17.70
C CYS A 221 -8.45 -9.93 18.71
N THR A 222 -7.43 -9.35 19.34
CA THR A 222 -6.63 -10.00 20.39
C THR A 222 -7.48 -10.31 21.62
N GLY A 223 -8.25 -9.35 22.12
CA GLY A 223 -9.16 -9.52 23.26
C GLY A 223 -10.19 -10.63 23.02
N CYS A 224 -10.86 -10.62 21.87
CA CYS A 224 -11.81 -11.66 21.47
C CYS A 224 -11.16 -13.05 21.44
N GLU A 225 -9.98 -13.20 20.82
CA GLU A 225 -9.26 -14.48 20.78
C GLU A 225 -8.83 -14.95 22.17
N VAL A 226 -8.38 -14.05 23.06
CA VAL A 226 -8.07 -14.39 24.46
C VAL A 226 -9.32 -14.89 25.19
N VAL A 227 -10.47 -14.23 25.02
CA VAL A 227 -11.74 -14.68 25.62
C VAL A 227 -12.16 -16.05 25.05
N PHE A 228 -12.10 -16.23 23.73
CA PHE A 228 -12.46 -17.49 23.07
C PHE A 228 -11.53 -18.66 23.43
N THR A 229 -10.26 -18.40 23.71
CA THR A 229 -9.31 -19.44 24.15
C THR A 229 -9.47 -19.79 25.61
N ARG A 230 -9.83 -18.83 26.46
CA ARG A 230 -10.09 -19.04 27.89
C ARG A 230 -11.45 -19.66 28.20
N ARG A 231 -12.46 -19.50 27.33
CA ARG A 231 -13.77 -20.16 27.51
C ARG A 231 -13.57 -21.69 27.53
N PRO A 232 -14.00 -22.40 28.59
CA PRO A 232 -13.99 -23.85 28.58
C PRO A 232 -14.88 -24.36 27.43
N PRO A 233 -14.56 -25.50 26.81
CA PRO A 233 -15.48 -26.12 25.87
C PRO A 233 -16.82 -26.31 26.58
N ALA A 234 -17.92 -25.87 25.96
CA ALA A 234 -19.25 -26.17 26.47
C ALA A 234 -19.36 -27.70 26.55
N SER A 235 -19.21 -28.23 27.76
CA SER A 235 -19.36 -29.64 28.04
C SER A 235 -20.79 -30.02 27.68
N ARG A 236 -20.88 -31.00 26.78
CA ARG A 236 -22.04 -31.85 26.47
C ARG A 236 -23.14 -31.77 27.54
N LEU A 237 -24.19 -31.00 27.27
CA LEU A 237 -25.52 -31.29 27.78
C LEU A 237 -26.16 -32.23 26.76
N ARG A 238 -25.81 -33.51 26.83
CA ARG A 238 -26.57 -34.69 26.42
C ARG A 238 -25.68 -35.92 26.48
#